data_AF-A0A1E7DR63-F1
#
_entry.id   AF-A0A1E7DR63-F1
#
_cell.length_a   1.000
_cell.length_b   1.000
_cell.length_c   1.000
_cell.angle_alpha   90.00
_cell.angle_beta   90.00
_cell.angle_gamma   90.00
#
_symmetry.space_group_name_H-M   'P 1'
#
loop_
_entity.id
_entity.type
_entity.pdbx_description
1 polymer ?
#
loop_
_entity_poly.entity_id
_entity_poly.type
_entity_poly.pdbx_seq_one_letter_code
_entity_poly.pdbx_strand_id
1 'polypeptide(L)'
;MTEIKSVGVAVSSLTGERLRIIHAILYSIQAKELLTLKAKSRFSKEETVPYFKAIADEMKKRSSIPDSVLQLDVFIALSKLMKLPAARLSEKEKVMAYAAEMSNKWFEKKVKKDPSAEEQFEASLLSNKLEFMLHYEYVQLLERFLKNEKVNEEKEPLQENIRRYWGQLPDYKKVQIFEHLKISHDASFDEIIAETGTASLLFEIGTRSGFDMYRRIFPSIHKDVPPGLPKELWILHPDALFTTDAAIKTLLSGSWSLPAAMLLLYIPDENAQPIDESVLASEWTTRESAYLLLLRQINELKIEQQKEEKNIAQLKKERALAESAEERARAIYHNLRERLIVLLKTDDARPYLGDVSITNTRLREKLSRVTAKIEANKSKTGVLKVTGAWLSNAYWQTEKNTLEKKLQTSYEKMADEVMEKYPYYEADLIGELTAARTTANGWQFESSRLRKKEEEALKSLSEMKSEELKLREKAAESASKTPGLKQLDAEKVLAESPIA
;
A
#
# COMPACT_ATOMS: atom_id res chain seq x y z
N MET A 1 -11.74 -45.96 -12.86
CA MET A 1 -10.83 -44.85 -12.54
C MET A 1 -11.70 -43.68 -12.11
N THR A 2 -11.43 -43.08 -10.96
CA THR A 2 -12.07 -41.81 -10.56
C THR A 2 -11.46 -40.70 -11.41
N GLU A 3 -12.31 -39.95 -12.11
CA GLU A 3 -11.88 -38.82 -12.93
C GLU A 3 -11.15 -37.78 -12.07
N ILE A 4 -9.96 -37.35 -12.51
CA ILE A 4 -9.18 -36.36 -11.79
C ILE A 4 -9.89 -35.00 -11.84
N LYS A 5 -10.11 -34.42 -10.67
CA LYS A 5 -10.77 -33.12 -10.53
C LYS A 5 -9.94 -32.01 -11.21
N SER A 6 -10.60 -30.98 -11.73
CA SER A 6 -9.91 -29.77 -12.19
C SER A 6 -9.18 -29.09 -11.02
N VAL A 7 -8.16 -28.27 -11.31
CA VAL A 7 -7.46 -27.48 -10.27
C VAL A 7 -8.44 -26.57 -9.52
N GLY A 8 -9.44 -26.02 -10.22
CA GLY A 8 -10.47 -25.17 -9.63
C GLY A 8 -11.34 -25.94 -8.63
N VAL A 9 -11.87 -27.11 -9.01
CA VAL A 9 -12.65 -27.97 -8.09
C VAL A 9 -11.78 -28.41 -6.92
N ALA A 10 -10.54 -28.85 -7.18
CA ALA A 10 -9.65 -29.35 -6.14
C ALA A 10 -9.37 -28.27 -5.08
N VAL A 11 -9.10 -27.03 -5.49
CA VAL A 11 -8.90 -25.90 -4.57
C VAL A 11 -10.19 -25.55 -3.84
N SER A 12 -11.33 -25.50 -4.54
CA SER A 12 -12.63 -25.15 -3.95
C SER A 12 -13.10 -26.19 -2.92
N SER A 13 -12.73 -27.46 -3.11
CA SER A 13 -13.06 -28.54 -2.18
C SER A 13 -12.20 -28.59 -0.91
N LEU A 14 -11.12 -27.81 -0.87
CA LEU A 14 -10.12 -27.89 0.20
C LEU A 14 -10.51 -27.01 1.40
N THR A 15 -10.52 -27.57 2.60
CA THR A 15 -10.83 -26.86 3.85
C THR A 15 -9.85 -27.19 4.97
N GLY A 16 -9.91 -26.44 6.08
CA GLY A 16 -9.23 -26.84 7.31
C GLY A 16 -7.70 -26.72 7.27
N GLU A 17 -7.01 -27.66 7.93
CA GLU A 17 -5.55 -27.64 8.11
C GLU A 17 -4.80 -27.75 6.79
N ARG A 18 -5.26 -28.62 5.87
CA ARG A 18 -4.61 -28.85 4.59
C ARG A 18 -4.57 -27.58 3.73
N LEU A 19 -5.67 -26.84 3.65
CA LEU A 19 -5.73 -25.54 2.97
C LEU A 19 -4.73 -24.54 3.56
N ARG A 20 -4.63 -24.49 4.89
CA ARG A 20 -3.71 -23.58 5.60
C ARG A 20 -2.24 -23.95 5.36
N ILE A 21 -1.91 -25.24 5.23
CA ILE A 21 -0.57 -25.70 4.84
C ILE A 21 -0.25 -25.24 3.42
N ILE A 22 -1.14 -25.49 2.45
CA ILE A 22 -0.91 -25.08 1.06
C ILE A 22 -0.73 -23.56 0.98
N HIS A 23 -1.59 -22.80 1.64
CA HIS A 23 -1.45 -21.35 1.68
C HIS A 23 -0.13 -20.91 2.34
N ALA A 24 0.32 -21.56 3.43
CA ALA A 24 1.58 -21.22 4.07
C ALA A 24 2.78 -21.44 3.14
N ILE A 25 2.80 -22.57 2.41
CA ILE A 25 3.83 -22.88 1.40
C ILE A 25 3.91 -21.80 0.32
N LEU A 26 2.76 -21.34 -0.17
CA LEU A 26 2.69 -20.42 -1.30
C LEU A 26 3.01 -18.97 -0.93
N TYR A 27 2.80 -18.55 0.33
CA TYR A 27 2.85 -17.14 0.72
C TYR A 27 3.87 -16.77 1.81
N SER A 28 4.17 -17.65 2.78
CA SER A 28 5.07 -17.28 3.89
C SER A 28 6.32 -18.11 3.99
N ILE A 29 6.26 -19.40 3.68
CA ILE A 29 7.39 -20.28 3.90
C ILE A 29 8.49 -19.99 2.87
N GLN A 30 9.51 -19.25 3.31
CA GLN A 30 10.65 -18.94 2.45
C GLN A 30 11.64 -20.10 2.44
N ALA A 31 12.19 -20.40 1.27
CA ALA A 31 13.19 -21.45 1.11
C ALA A 31 14.44 -21.24 2.00
N LYS A 32 14.81 -19.98 2.26
CA LYS A 32 15.93 -19.62 3.15
C LYS A 32 15.66 -20.03 4.61
N GLU A 33 14.45 -19.81 5.10
CA GLU A 33 14.07 -20.18 6.47
C GLU A 33 14.08 -21.70 6.63
N LEU A 34 13.49 -22.43 5.68
CA LEU A 34 13.55 -23.90 5.67
C LEU A 34 14.99 -24.43 5.65
N LEU A 35 15.89 -23.79 4.90
CA LEU A 35 17.33 -24.13 4.89
C LEU A 35 17.97 -23.94 6.26
N THR A 36 17.72 -22.82 6.93
CA THR A 36 18.26 -22.58 8.27
C THR A 36 17.73 -23.59 9.28
N LEU A 37 16.47 -24.01 9.14
CA LEU A 37 15.86 -25.01 10.02
C LEU A 37 16.46 -26.39 9.77
N LYS A 38 16.65 -26.83 8.52
CA LYS A 38 17.34 -28.09 8.20
C LYS A 38 18.79 -28.07 8.69
N ALA A 39 19.50 -26.96 8.52
CA ALA A 39 20.86 -26.82 9.01
C ALA A 39 20.93 -26.93 10.53
N LYS A 40 20.04 -26.26 11.27
CA LYS A 40 19.94 -26.37 12.73
C LYS A 40 19.54 -27.77 13.19
N SER A 41 18.66 -28.44 12.46
CA SER A 41 18.14 -29.74 12.85
C SER A 41 19.16 -30.87 12.70
N ARG A 42 20.14 -30.74 11.78
CA ARG A 42 21.33 -31.62 11.71
C ARG A 42 22.18 -31.63 12.99
N PHE A 43 22.04 -30.65 13.87
CA PHE A 43 22.76 -30.56 15.14
C PHE A 43 21.89 -30.95 16.35
N SER A 44 20.65 -31.40 16.13
CA SER A 44 19.70 -31.81 17.18
C SER A 44 19.56 -33.33 17.25
N LYS A 45 19.29 -33.88 18.45
CA LYS A 45 18.93 -35.30 18.62
C LYS A 45 17.54 -35.63 18.03
N GLU A 46 16.71 -34.62 17.81
CA GLU A 46 15.39 -34.73 17.17
C GLU A 46 15.46 -34.09 15.78
N GLU A 47 16.09 -34.79 14.80
CA GLU A 47 16.55 -34.25 13.51
C GLU A 47 15.46 -33.56 12.65
N THR A 48 14.16 -33.80 12.88
CA THR A 48 13.06 -33.27 12.03
C THR A 48 11.96 -32.51 12.80
N VAL A 49 11.89 -32.64 14.13
CA VAL A 49 10.81 -32.04 14.94
C VAL A 49 10.75 -30.51 14.85
N PRO A 50 11.87 -29.76 14.98
CA PRO A 50 11.83 -28.30 14.87
C PRO A 50 11.42 -27.80 13.48
N TYR A 51 11.74 -28.57 12.44
CA TYR A 51 11.40 -28.25 11.06
C TYR A 51 9.88 -28.29 10.83
N PHE A 52 9.23 -29.40 11.22
CA PHE A 52 7.78 -29.54 11.08
C PHE A 52 7.00 -28.58 11.99
N LYS A 53 7.47 -28.34 13.21
CA LYS A 53 6.85 -27.36 14.12
C LYS A 53 6.83 -25.95 13.53
N ALA A 54 7.92 -25.50 12.91
CA ALA A 54 7.95 -24.18 12.29
C ALA A 54 6.92 -24.03 11.15
N ILE A 55 6.75 -25.07 10.33
CA ILE A 55 5.72 -25.08 9.28
C ILE A 55 4.32 -25.06 9.91
N ALA A 56 4.12 -25.84 10.98
CA ALA A 56 2.87 -25.89 11.73
C ALA A 56 2.53 -24.54 12.41
N ASP A 57 3.53 -23.81 12.89
CA ASP A 57 3.32 -22.48 13.48
C ASP A 57 2.94 -21.44 12.41
N GLU A 58 3.54 -21.53 11.22
CA GLU A 58 3.15 -20.70 10.08
C GLU A 58 1.71 -20.95 9.64
N MET A 59 1.26 -22.20 9.52
CA MET A 59 -0.14 -22.47 9.16
C MET A 59 -1.12 -21.98 10.24
N LYS A 60 -0.76 -22.06 11.53
CA LYS A 60 -1.63 -21.62 12.64
C LYS A 60 -1.92 -20.12 12.61
N LYS A 61 -1.03 -19.29 12.04
CA LYS A 61 -1.26 -17.85 11.84
C LYS A 61 -2.48 -17.55 10.96
N ARG A 62 -3.00 -18.55 10.24
CA ARG A 62 -4.13 -18.44 9.30
C ARG A 62 -5.41 -19.07 9.86
N SER A 63 -5.43 -19.45 11.12
CA SER A 63 -6.60 -20.10 11.75
C SER A 63 -7.83 -19.18 11.77
N SER A 64 -7.63 -17.85 11.84
CA SER A 64 -8.70 -16.85 11.86
C SER A 64 -9.19 -16.41 10.47
N ILE A 65 -8.54 -16.85 9.39
CA ILE A 65 -8.91 -16.46 8.02
C ILE A 65 -9.97 -17.45 7.50
N PRO A 66 -11.08 -16.97 6.90
CA PRO A 66 -12.08 -17.84 6.30
C PRO A 66 -11.51 -18.70 5.16
N ASP A 67 -12.00 -19.93 5.04
CA ASP A 67 -11.50 -20.87 4.04
C ASP A 67 -11.76 -20.36 2.60
N SER A 68 -12.88 -19.68 2.31
CA SER A 68 -13.15 -19.08 0.98
C SER A 68 -12.08 -18.11 0.51
N VAL A 69 -11.61 -17.25 1.43
CA VAL A 69 -10.54 -16.27 1.20
C VAL A 69 -9.23 -16.99 0.86
N LEU A 70 -8.88 -18.00 1.66
CA LEU A 70 -7.66 -18.79 1.47
C LEU A 70 -7.70 -19.62 0.18
N GLN A 71 -8.86 -20.16 -0.20
CA GLN A 71 -9.04 -20.90 -1.46
C GLN A 71 -8.75 -20.00 -2.66
N LEU A 72 -9.32 -18.79 -2.70
CA LEU A 72 -9.02 -17.84 -3.78
C LEU A 72 -7.54 -17.44 -3.79
N ASP A 73 -6.95 -17.17 -2.62
CA ASP A 73 -5.53 -16.83 -2.53
C ASP A 73 -4.63 -17.96 -3.04
N VAL A 74 -4.91 -19.21 -2.67
CA VAL A 74 -4.20 -20.40 -3.20
C VAL A 74 -4.34 -20.48 -4.71
N PHE A 75 -5.56 -20.34 -5.25
CA PHE A 75 -5.81 -20.38 -6.69
C PHE A 75 -5.02 -19.29 -7.44
N ILE A 76 -5.01 -18.06 -6.91
CA ILE A 76 -4.24 -16.93 -7.45
C ILE A 76 -2.73 -17.17 -7.36
N ALA A 77 -2.23 -17.71 -6.25
CA ALA A 77 -0.80 -17.98 -6.09
C ALA A 77 -0.31 -19.07 -7.06
N LEU A 78 -1.11 -20.12 -7.27
CA LEU A 78 -0.84 -21.14 -8.27
C LEU A 78 -0.75 -20.51 -9.67
N SER A 79 -1.69 -19.61 -10.03
CA SER A 79 -1.66 -18.93 -11.33
C SER A 79 -0.40 -18.07 -11.51
N LYS A 80 -0.01 -17.33 -10.46
CA LYS A 80 1.21 -16.50 -10.44
C LYS A 80 2.48 -17.36 -10.61
N LEU A 81 2.59 -18.49 -9.91
CA LEU A 81 3.71 -19.42 -10.07
C LEU A 81 3.77 -20.00 -11.48
N MET A 82 2.61 -20.21 -12.10
CA MET A 82 2.48 -20.62 -13.51
C MET A 82 2.68 -19.46 -14.51
N LYS A 83 2.85 -18.22 -14.03
CA LYS A 83 2.99 -17.00 -14.87
C LYS A 83 1.81 -16.82 -15.83
N LEU A 84 0.61 -17.19 -15.39
CA LEU A 84 -0.61 -16.93 -16.14
C LEU A 84 -0.92 -15.42 -16.14
N PRO A 85 -1.49 -14.88 -17.23
CA PRO A 85 -1.92 -13.49 -17.27
C PRO A 85 -3.01 -13.24 -16.23
N ALA A 86 -3.06 -12.03 -15.68
CA ALA A 86 -4.12 -11.63 -14.77
C ALA A 86 -5.48 -11.74 -15.47
N ALA A 87 -6.45 -12.36 -14.79
CA ALA A 87 -7.78 -12.63 -15.33
C ALA A 87 -8.87 -12.19 -14.35
N ARG A 88 -10.01 -11.75 -14.89
CA ARG A 88 -11.24 -11.49 -14.15
C ARG A 88 -11.93 -12.82 -13.85
N LEU A 89 -12.05 -13.19 -12.58
CA LEU A 89 -12.61 -14.48 -12.15
C LEU A 89 -14.02 -14.35 -11.55
N SER A 90 -14.80 -13.36 -12.00
CA SER A 90 -16.16 -13.07 -11.48
C SER A 90 -17.20 -14.14 -11.82
N GLU A 91 -16.92 -15.02 -12.79
CA GLU A 91 -17.82 -16.06 -13.29
C GLU A 91 -17.17 -17.43 -13.15
N LYS A 92 -18.00 -18.46 -12.88
CA LYS A 92 -17.54 -19.84 -12.71
C LYS A 92 -16.85 -20.35 -13.97
N GLU A 93 -17.39 -20.07 -15.16
CA GLU A 93 -16.86 -20.53 -16.44
C GLU A 93 -15.45 -19.98 -16.67
N LYS A 94 -15.18 -18.74 -16.23
CA LYS A 94 -13.85 -18.13 -16.29
C LYS A 94 -12.88 -18.83 -15.34
N VAL A 95 -13.33 -19.22 -14.15
CA VAL A 95 -12.54 -20.02 -13.21
C VAL A 95 -12.20 -21.39 -13.82
N MET A 96 -13.17 -22.06 -14.43
CA MET A 96 -12.99 -23.37 -15.08
C MET A 96 -11.98 -23.29 -16.24
N ALA A 97 -12.13 -22.32 -17.14
CA ALA A 97 -11.21 -22.11 -18.25
C ALA A 97 -9.77 -21.83 -17.76
N TYR A 98 -9.65 -20.99 -16.74
CA TYR A 98 -8.36 -20.65 -16.15
C TYR A 98 -7.71 -21.84 -15.40
N ALA A 99 -8.52 -22.68 -14.76
CA ALA A 99 -8.07 -23.93 -14.14
C ALA A 99 -7.57 -24.95 -15.18
N ALA A 100 -8.20 -25.04 -16.35
CA ALA A 100 -7.72 -25.88 -17.45
C ALA A 100 -6.38 -25.35 -18.00
N GLU A 101 -6.22 -24.03 -18.11
CA GLU A 101 -4.97 -23.41 -18.54
C GLU A 101 -3.82 -23.69 -17.56
N MET A 102 -4.09 -23.69 -16.25
CA MET A 102 -3.11 -24.06 -15.22
C MET A 102 -2.52 -25.45 -15.45
N SER A 103 -3.36 -26.46 -15.66
CA SER A 103 -2.91 -27.84 -15.90
C SER A 103 -1.97 -27.94 -17.10
N ASN A 104 -2.34 -27.29 -18.21
CA ASN A 104 -1.52 -27.27 -19.42
C ASN A 104 -0.20 -26.51 -19.21
N LYS A 105 -0.23 -25.36 -18.55
CA LYS A 105 0.96 -24.54 -18.30
C LYS A 105 1.94 -25.20 -17.34
N TRP A 106 1.46 -25.98 -16.38
CA TRP A 106 2.34 -26.75 -15.52
C TRP A 106 3.14 -27.79 -16.32
N PHE A 107 2.47 -28.55 -17.18
CA PHE A 107 3.10 -29.52 -18.08
C PHE A 107 4.08 -28.84 -19.06
N GLU A 108 3.66 -27.77 -19.75
CA GLU A 108 4.53 -27.02 -20.67
C GLU A 108 5.80 -26.50 -19.98
N LYS A 109 5.69 -26.00 -18.74
CA LYS A 109 6.85 -25.54 -17.97
C LYS A 109 7.78 -26.68 -17.60
N LYS A 110 7.25 -27.88 -17.38
CA LYS A 110 8.05 -29.06 -17.09
C LYS A 110 8.80 -29.50 -18.34
N VAL A 111 8.11 -29.69 -19.46
CA VAL A 111 8.71 -30.06 -20.76
C VAL A 111 9.81 -29.08 -21.17
N LYS A 112 9.59 -27.77 -21.00
CA LYS A 112 10.63 -26.76 -21.28
C LYS A 112 11.91 -26.91 -20.45
N LYS A 113 11.81 -27.48 -19.24
CA LYS A 113 12.98 -27.73 -18.37
C LYS A 113 13.58 -29.11 -18.61
N ASP A 114 12.74 -30.07 -18.97
CA ASP A 114 13.08 -31.48 -19.13
C ASP A 114 12.29 -32.05 -20.32
N PRO A 115 12.87 -32.05 -21.53
CA PRO A 115 12.20 -32.52 -22.74
C PRO A 115 11.76 -33.99 -22.64
N SER A 116 12.44 -34.80 -21.82
CA SER A 116 12.08 -36.21 -21.62
C SER A 116 10.69 -36.41 -21.01
N ALA A 117 10.16 -35.38 -20.33
CA ALA A 117 8.81 -35.42 -19.78
C ALA A 117 7.73 -35.49 -20.87
N GLU A 118 7.98 -34.95 -22.07
CA GLU A 118 7.06 -35.06 -23.21
C GLU A 118 7.07 -36.48 -23.77
N GLU A 119 8.27 -37.06 -23.98
CA GLU A 119 8.43 -38.44 -24.43
C GLU A 119 7.78 -39.44 -23.47
N GLN A 120 7.96 -39.23 -22.16
CA GLN A 120 7.32 -40.05 -21.12
C GLN A 120 5.79 -39.92 -21.12
N PHE A 121 5.25 -38.73 -21.39
CA PHE A 121 3.81 -38.52 -21.48
C PHE A 121 3.23 -39.25 -22.69
N GLU A 122 3.84 -39.10 -23.87
CA GLU A 122 3.42 -39.78 -25.10
C GLU A 122 3.56 -41.31 -25.01
N ALA A 123 4.55 -41.81 -24.26
CA ALA A 123 4.71 -43.23 -23.98
C ALA A 123 3.75 -43.77 -22.91
N SER A 124 3.17 -42.88 -22.09
CA SER A 124 2.24 -43.26 -21.03
C SER A 124 0.84 -43.56 -21.58
N LEU A 125 0.05 -44.35 -20.84
CA LEU A 125 -1.36 -44.61 -21.16
C LEU A 125 -2.30 -43.47 -20.69
N LEU A 126 -1.75 -42.37 -20.19
CA LEU A 126 -2.52 -41.27 -19.63
C LEU A 126 -2.86 -40.24 -20.70
N SER A 127 -4.15 -39.91 -20.83
CA SER A 127 -4.60 -38.80 -21.67
C SER A 127 -4.59 -37.45 -20.94
N ASN A 128 -4.54 -37.47 -19.60
CA ASN A 128 -4.62 -36.27 -18.78
C ASN A 128 -3.24 -35.81 -18.30
N LYS A 129 -2.79 -34.65 -18.78
CA LYS A 129 -1.51 -34.03 -18.42
C LYS A 129 -1.36 -33.75 -16.92
N LEU A 130 -2.45 -33.41 -16.24
CA LEU A 130 -2.44 -33.15 -14.80
C LEU A 130 -2.19 -34.46 -14.02
N GLU A 131 -2.88 -35.54 -14.40
CA GLU A 131 -2.69 -36.86 -13.80
C GLU A 131 -1.25 -37.34 -13.99
N PHE A 132 -0.72 -37.21 -15.22
CA PHE A 132 0.67 -37.50 -15.52
C PHE A 132 1.64 -36.72 -14.63
N MET A 133 1.45 -35.39 -14.53
CA MET A 133 2.33 -34.54 -13.72
C MET A 133 2.29 -34.89 -12.23
N LEU A 134 1.14 -35.29 -11.69
CA LEU A 134 1.05 -35.73 -10.29
C LEU A 134 1.78 -37.04 -10.05
N HIS A 135 1.60 -38.05 -10.91
CA HIS A 135 2.34 -39.30 -10.83
C HIS A 135 3.85 -39.05 -10.93
N TYR A 136 4.25 -38.24 -11.91
CA TYR A 136 5.64 -37.85 -12.11
C TYR A 136 6.23 -37.20 -10.86
N GLU A 137 5.56 -36.21 -10.25
CA GLU A 137 6.09 -35.52 -9.07
C GLU A 137 6.07 -36.39 -7.81
N TYR A 138 5.11 -37.30 -7.65
CA TYR A 138 5.15 -38.31 -6.58
C TYR A 138 6.34 -39.25 -6.72
N VAL A 139 6.63 -39.73 -7.94
CA VAL A 139 7.79 -40.58 -8.23
C VAL A 139 9.09 -39.82 -7.95
N GLN A 140 9.19 -38.57 -8.42
CA GLN A 140 10.34 -37.73 -8.12
C GLN A 140 10.52 -37.49 -6.62
N LEU A 141 9.44 -37.31 -5.87
CA LEU A 141 9.49 -37.20 -4.41
C LEU A 141 10.06 -38.48 -3.79
N LEU A 142 9.58 -39.66 -4.20
CA LEU A 142 10.06 -40.97 -3.74
C LEU A 142 11.54 -41.21 -4.07
N GLU A 143 11.96 -40.90 -5.29
CA GLU A 143 13.36 -41.04 -5.69
C GLU A 143 14.30 -40.20 -4.82
N ARG A 144 13.88 -38.99 -4.46
CA ARG A 144 14.68 -38.12 -3.58
C ARG A 144 14.78 -38.70 -2.17
N PHE A 145 13.71 -39.31 -1.67
CA PHE A 145 13.77 -40.05 -0.41
C PHE A 145 14.73 -41.22 -0.49
N LEU A 146 14.60 -42.09 -1.49
CA LEU A 146 15.49 -43.26 -1.68
C LEU A 146 16.97 -42.85 -1.76
N LYS A 147 17.27 -41.74 -2.45
CA LYS A 147 18.65 -41.23 -2.57
C LYS A 147 19.22 -40.69 -1.26
N ASN A 148 18.37 -40.18 -0.37
CA ASN A 148 18.77 -39.55 0.90
C ASN A 148 18.49 -40.42 2.12
N GLU A 149 17.95 -41.62 1.94
CA GLU A 149 17.64 -42.54 3.03
C GLU A 149 18.94 -42.93 3.75
N LYS A 150 19.01 -42.64 5.04
CA LYS A 150 20.12 -43.09 5.89
C LYS A 150 19.82 -44.50 6.38
N VAL A 151 20.85 -45.34 6.46
CA VAL A 151 20.73 -46.66 7.10
C VAL A 151 20.31 -46.47 8.56
N ASN A 152 19.14 -47.00 8.91
CA ASN A 152 18.59 -46.98 10.26
C ASN A 152 18.09 -48.38 10.59
N GLU A 153 18.71 -49.02 11.59
CA GLU A 153 18.42 -50.41 11.98
C GLU A 153 17.00 -50.58 12.55
N GLU A 154 16.38 -49.50 13.05
CA GLU A 154 15.03 -49.51 13.63
C GLU A 154 13.92 -49.24 12.59
N LYS A 155 14.28 -48.85 11.36
CA LYS A 155 13.33 -48.46 10.30
C LYS A 155 13.51 -49.36 9.08
N GLU A 156 12.41 -49.96 8.65
CA GLU A 156 12.38 -50.72 7.40
C GLU A 156 12.72 -49.81 6.20
N PRO A 157 13.69 -50.19 5.36
CA PRO A 157 14.07 -49.42 4.19
C PRO A 157 12.88 -49.15 3.27
N LEU A 158 12.82 -47.95 2.68
CA LEU A 158 11.75 -47.57 1.77
C LEU A 158 11.66 -48.52 0.56
N GLN A 159 12.79 -49.03 0.07
CA GLN A 159 12.82 -50.01 -1.02
C GLN A 159 12.09 -51.31 -0.66
N GLU A 160 12.15 -51.77 0.60
CA GLU A 160 11.44 -52.98 1.03
C GLU A 160 9.92 -52.73 1.12
N ASN A 161 9.50 -51.50 1.48
CA ASN A 161 8.09 -51.13 1.40
C ASN A 161 7.57 -51.15 -0.06
N ILE A 162 8.39 -50.70 -1.02
CA ILE A 162 8.05 -50.78 -2.45
C ILE A 162 7.96 -52.25 -2.89
N ARG A 163 8.93 -53.08 -2.49
CA ARG A 163 8.93 -54.53 -2.79
C ARG A 163 7.71 -55.24 -2.23
N ARG A 164 7.34 -54.94 -0.98
CA ARG A 164 6.12 -55.47 -0.34
C ARG A 164 4.87 -55.06 -1.10
N TYR A 165 4.76 -53.78 -1.47
CA TYR A 165 3.61 -53.29 -2.23
C TYR A 165 3.53 -53.96 -3.61
N TRP A 166 4.67 -54.12 -4.29
CA TRP A 166 4.75 -54.90 -5.54
C TRP A 166 4.25 -56.32 -5.36
N GLY A 167 4.67 -57.03 -4.31
CA GLY A 167 4.20 -58.38 -3.99
C GLY A 167 2.68 -58.46 -3.81
N GLN A 168 2.08 -57.44 -3.18
CA GLN A 168 0.64 -57.34 -2.93
C GLN A 168 -0.18 -56.87 -4.14
N LEU A 169 0.47 -56.44 -5.23
CA LEU A 169 -0.22 -55.96 -6.41
C LEU A 169 -0.97 -57.13 -7.09
N PRO A 170 -2.25 -56.95 -7.49
CA PRO A 170 -2.97 -57.98 -8.23
C PRO A 170 -2.25 -58.40 -9.51
N ASP A 171 -2.24 -59.69 -9.83
CA ASP A 171 -1.44 -60.24 -10.92
C ASP A 171 -1.78 -59.64 -12.28
N TYR A 172 -3.06 -59.34 -12.53
CA TYR A 172 -3.47 -58.67 -13.77
C TYR A 172 -2.83 -57.28 -13.96
N LYS A 173 -2.56 -56.55 -12.87
CA LYS A 173 -1.84 -55.28 -12.94
C LYS A 173 -0.35 -55.49 -13.19
N LYS A 174 0.26 -56.53 -12.58
CA LYS A 174 1.66 -56.88 -12.81
C LYS A 174 1.89 -57.24 -14.29
N VAL A 175 1.01 -58.05 -14.89
CA VAL A 175 1.06 -58.39 -16.32
C VAL A 175 1.02 -57.14 -17.19
N GLN A 176 0.09 -56.21 -16.94
CA GLN A 176 0.03 -54.94 -17.70
C GLN A 176 1.29 -54.08 -17.56
N ILE A 177 2.01 -54.18 -16.43
CA ILE A 177 3.28 -53.47 -16.22
C ILE A 177 4.39 -54.17 -17.01
N PHE A 178 4.47 -55.49 -16.95
CA PHE A 178 5.44 -56.29 -17.71
C PHE A 178 5.32 -56.06 -19.22
N GLU A 179 4.09 -56.08 -19.75
CA GLU A 179 3.83 -55.84 -21.17
C GLU A 179 4.26 -54.43 -21.61
N HIS A 180 3.97 -53.41 -20.79
CA HIS A 180 4.28 -52.02 -21.14
C HIS A 180 5.78 -51.71 -21.02
N LEU A 181 6.42 -52.18 -19.95
CA LEU A 181 7.86 -52.02 -19.74
C LEU A 181 8.71 -52.99 -20.57
N LYS A 182 8.08 -53.96 -21.26
CA LYS A 182 8.71 -55.00 -22.10
C LYS A 182 9.69 -55.88 -21.31
N ILE A 183 9.35 -56.22 -20.07
CA ILE A 183 10.16 -57.05 -19.17
C ILE A 183 9.64 -58.49 -19.17
N SER A 184 10.51 -59.46 -18.88
CA SER A 184 10.11 -60.85 -18.64
C SER A 184 9.12 -60.97 -17.47
N HIS A 185 8.11 -61.85 -17.63
CA HIS A 185 7.12 -62.12 -16.58
C HIS A 185 7.72 -62.85 -15.36
N ASP A 186 8.85 -63.53 -15.57
CA ASP A 186 9.56 -64.28 -14.53
C ASP A 186 10.62 -63.43 -13.80
N ALA A 187 10.78 -62.16 -14.17
CA ALA A 187 11.77 -61.27 -13.57
C ALA A 187 11.46 -61.02 -12.09
N SER A 188 12.47 -61.21 -11.24
CA SER A 188 12.43 -60.83 -9.83
C SER A 188 12.37 -59.31 -9.67
N PHE A 189 11.92 -58.83 -8.50
CA PHE A 189 11.85 -57.39 -8.22
C PHE A 189 13.19 -56.66 -8.42
N ASP A 190 14.29 -57.30 -8.05
CA ASP A 190 15.63 -56.72 -8.17
C ASP A 190 16.10 -56.66 -9.63
N GLU A 191 15.74 -57.65 -10.44
CA GLU A 191 15.98 -57.64 -11.89
C GLU A 191 15.17 -56.54 -12.58
N ILE A 192 13.89 -56.38 -12.22
CA ILE A 192 13.02 -55.31 -12.75
C ILE A 192 13.63 -53.93 -12.46
N ILE A 193 14.07 -53.70 -11.22
CA ILE A 193 14.71 -52.44 -10.83
C ILE A 193 16.02 -52.22 -11.59
N ALA A 194 16.85 -53.27 -11.74
CA ALA A 194 18.12 -53.17 -12.45
C ALA A 194 17.92 -52.84 -13.95
N GLU A 195 16.87 -53.38 -14.58
CA GLU A 195 16.59 -53.21 -16.01
C GLU A 195 15.90 -51.87 -16.31
N THR A 196 14.92 -51.46 -15.50
CA THR A 196 14.06 -50.30 -15.81
C THR A 196 14.22 -49.10 -14.90
N GLY A 197 14.87 -49.29 -13.75
CA GLY A 197 14.99 -48.28 -12.70
C GLY A 197 13.73 -48.15 -11.84
N THR A 198 13.93 -47.78 -10.58
CA THR A 198 12.84 -47.65 -9.59
C THR A 198 11.80 -46.61 -9.99
N ALA A 199 12.19 -45.50 -10.63
CA ALA A 199 11.26 -44.45 -11.06
C ALA A 199 10.23 -44.97 -12.07
N SER A 200 10.69 -45.63 -13.12
CA SER A 200 9.85 -46.17 -14.19
C SER A 200 8.84 -47.17 -13.62
N LEU A 201 9.31 -48.08 -12.77
CA LEU A 201 8.44 -49.03 -12.09
C LEU A 201 7.38 -48.35 -11.21
N LEU A 202 7.80 -47.39 -10.37
CA LEU A 202 6.86 -46.66 -9.49
C LEU A 202 5.83 -45.86 -10.27
N PHE A 203 6.22 -45.29 -11.41
CA PHE A 203 5.31 -44.57 -12.30
C PHE A 203 4.23 -45.52 -12.83
N GLU A 204 4.62 -46.68 -13.38
CA GLU A 204 3.69 -47.66 -13.95
C GLU A 204 2.78 -48.31 -12.89
N ILE A 205 3.29 -48.58 -11.68
CA ILE A 205 2.44 -49.05 -10.58
C ILE A 205 1.43 -47.95 -10.20
N GLY A 206 1.87 -46.69 -10.17
CA GLY A 206 1.05 -45.52 -9.84
C GLY A 206 -0.12 -45.35 -10.79
N THR A 207 0.13 -45.33 -12.09
CA THR A 207 -0.91 -45.13 -13.12
C THR A 207 -1.99 -46.22 -13.08
N ARG A 208 -1.62 -47.47 -12.76
CA ARG A 208 -2.58 -48.60 -12.64
C ARG A 208 -3.24 -48.72 -11.28
N SER A 209 -2.67 -48.12 -10.23
CA SER A 209 -3.16 -48.23 -8.85
C SER A 209 -3.85 -46.97 -8.36
N GLY A 210 -3.66 -45.83 -9.04
CA GLY A 210 -4.09 -44.52 -8.60
C GLY A 210 -3.23 -43.95 -7.46
N PHE A 211 -3.53 -42.71 -7.06
CA PHE A 211 -2.73 -41.96 -6.10
C PHE A 211 -2.68 -42.55 -4.69
N ASP A 212 -3.65 -43.40 -4.30
CA ASP A 212 -3.66 -44.04 -2.97
C ASP A 212 -2.46 -44.99 -2.76
N MET A 213 -1.88 -45.53 -3.85
CA MET A 213 -0.64 -46.31 -3.80
C MET A 213 0.46 -45.55 -3.04
N TYR A 214 0.65 -44.27 -3.37
CA TYR A 214 1.72 -43.48 -2.79
C TYR A 214 1.57 -43.42 -1.27
N ARG A 215 0.35 -43.15 -0.77
CA ARG A 215 0.05 -43.15 0.67
C ARG A 215 0.39 -44.47 1.37
N ARG A 216 0.25 -45.60 0.68
CA ARG A 216 0.57 -46.95 1.19
C ARG A 216 2.06 -47.27 1.19
N ILE A 217 2.86 -46.61 0.34
CA ILE A 217 4.32 -46.74 0.33
C ILE A 217 4.98 -45.80 1.33
N PHE A 218 4.37 -44.64 1.62
CA PHE A 218 4.85 -43.65 2.57
C PHE A 218 4.65 -43.89 4.11
N PRO A 219 4.10 -44.99 4.66
CA PRO A 219 3.89 -45.12 6.11
C PRO A 219 5.14 -44.91 6.97
N SER A 220 6.31 -45.33 6.49
CA SER A 220 7.57 -45.13 7.21
C SER A 220 7.98 -43.65 7.27
N ILE A 221 7.63 -42.85 6.26
CA ILE A 221 7.90 -41.42 6.16
C ILE A 221 6.85 -40.61 6.93
N HIS A 222 5.58 -41.04 6.93
CA HIS A 222 4.54 -40.39 7.72
C HIS A 222 4.83 -40.41 9.23
N LYS A 223 5.54 -41.43 9.72
CA LYS A 223 5.97 -41.54 11.12
C LYS A 223 7.02 -40.49 11.51
N ASP A 224 7.72 -39.91 10.55
CA ASP A 224 8.71 -38.86 10.81
C ASP A 224 8.04 -37.51 11.13
N VAL A 225 6.73 -37.37 10.84
CA VAL A 225 5.94 -36.21 11.25
C VAL A 225 5.56 -36.35 12.74
N PRO A 226 5.89 -35.36 13.59
CA PRO A 226 5.62 -35.41 15.02
C PRO A 226 4.14 -35.65 15.36
N PRO A 227 3.83 -36.42 16.42
CA PRO A 227 2.46 -36.62 16.87
C PRO A 227 1.81 -35.29 17.24
N GLY A 228 0.54 -35.10 16.83
CA GLY A 228 -0.21 -33.86 17.03
C GLY A 228 -0.02 -32.80 15.94
N LEU A 229 0.80 -33.07 14.92
CA LEU A 229 0.90 -32.25 13.71
C LEU A 229 0.13 -32.89 12.54
N PRO A 230 -0.31 -32.10 11.54
CA PRO A 230 -0.98 -32.63 10.36
C PRO A 230 -0.07 -33.59 9.61
N LYS A 231 -0.55 -34.81 9.35
CA LYS A 231 0.27 -35.86 8.73
C LYS A 231 0.74 -35.44 7.34
N GLU A 232 -0.07 -34.70 6.59
CA GLU A 232 0.18 -34.18 5.25
C GLU A 232 1.49 -33.40 5.11
N LEU A 233 2.04 -32.88 6.21
CA LEU A 233 3.36 -32.24 6.23
C LEU A 233 4.48 -33.15 5.72
N TRP A 234 4.29 -34.46 5.66
CA TRP A 234 5.24 -35.42 5.10
C TRP A 234 5.66 -35.08 3.66
N ILE A 235 4.82 -34.42 2.85
CA ILE A 235 5.19 -33.95 1.49
C ILE A 235 6.34 -32.95 1.53
N LEU A 236 6.47 -32.23 2.63
CA LEU A 236 7.53 -31.25 2.87
C LEU A 236 8.70 -31.85 3.64
N HIS A 237 8.87 -33.18 3.66
CA HIS A 237 9.96 -33.77 4.43
C HIS A 237 11.32 -33.21 3.99
N PRO A 238 12.22 -32.89 4.95
CA PRO A 238 13.51 -32.30 4.63
C PRO A 238 14.38 -33.19 3.73
N ASP A 239 14.21 -34.51 3.75
CA ASP A 239 14.98 -35.39 2.87
C ASP A 239 14.43 -35.47 1.45
N ALA A 240 13.17 -35.08 1.23
CA ALA A 240 12.61 -34.96 -0.11
C ALA A 240 12.89 -33.59 -0.74
N LEU A 241 12.90 -32.54 0.08
CA LEU A 241 13.09 -31.16 -0.37
C LEU A 241 14.56 -30.77 -0.58
N PHE A 242 15.50 -31.39 0.13
CA PHE A 242 16.90 -30.98 0.13
C PHE A 242 17.83 -32.15 -0.22
N THR A 243 18.00 -32.40 -1.52
CA THR A 243 18.96 -33.37 -2.08
C THR A 243 20.35 -32.74 -2.26
N THR A 244 21.41 -33.53 -2.12
CA THR A 244 22.81 -33.07 -2.21
C THR A 244 23.15 -32.39 -3.55
N ASP A 245 22.58 -32.87 -4.66
CA ASP A 245 22.96 -32.41 -6.01
C ASP A 245 22.20 -31.17 -6.50
N ALA A 246 21.07 -30.82 -5.89
CA ALA A 246 20.19 -29.78 -6.40
C ALA A 246 19.77 -28.71 -5.37
N ALA A 247 19.88 -28.98 -4.07
CA ALA A 247 19.24 -28.20 -3.01
C ALA A 247 19.37 -26.69 -3.18
N ILE A 248 20.57 -26.16 -3.41
CA ILE A 248 20.78 -24.70 -3.46
C ILE A 248 20.04 -24.07 -4.66
N LYS A 249 20.02 -24.70 -5.84
CA LYS A 249 19.35 -24.17 -7.05
C LYS A 249 17.83 -24.32 -7.00
N THR A 250 17.30 -25.45 -6.51
CA THR A 250 15.84 -25.67 -6.37
C THR A 250 15.24 -24.78 -5.27
N LEU A 251 16.00 -24.52 -4.20
CA LEU A 251 15.56 -23.67 -3.09
C LEU A 251 15.63 -22.18 -3.44
N LEU A 252 16.72 -21.69 -4.03
CA LEU A 252 16.84 -20.28 -4.42
C LEU A 252 15.84 -19.88 -5.52
N SER A 253 15.42 -20.83 -6.38
CA SER A 253 14.42 -20.58 -7.42
C SER A 253 12.98 -20.78 -6.97
N GLY A 254 12.74 -21.24 -5.73
CA GLY A 254 11.39 -21.51 -5.20
C GLY A 254 10.63 -22.62 -5.94
N SER A 255 11.33 -23.43 -6.74
CA SER A 255 10.72 -24.38 -7.68
C SER A 255 10.07 -25.61 -7.03
N TRP A 256 10.21 -25.77 -5.71
CA TRP A 256 9.58 -26.83 -4.92
C TRP A 256 8.14 -26.49 -4.49
N SER A 257 7.78 -25.20 -4.40
CA SER A 257 6.50 -24.75 -3.86
C SER A 257 5.30 -25.20 -4.69
N LEU A 258 5.40 -25.08 -6.03
CA LEU A 258 4.34 -25.49 -6.95
C LEU A 258 4.09 -27.01 -6.90
N PRO A 259 5.09 -27.90 -7.09
CA PRO A 259 4.89 -29.34 -6.94
C PRO A 259 4.33 -29.73 -5.57
N ALA A 260 4.87 -29.19 -4.46
CA ALA A 260 4.39 -29.51 -3.13
C ALA A 260 2.92 -29.10 -2.92
N ALA A 261 2.54 -27.89 -3.37
CA ALA A 261 1.16 -27.42 -3.32
C ALA A 261 0.23 -28.31 -4.16
N MET A 262 0.63 -28.69 -5.37
CA MET A 262 -0.17 -29.57 -6.24
C MET A 262 -0.32 -30.97 -5.64
N LEU A 263 0.74 -31.57 -5.10
CA LEU A 263 0.64 -32.89 -4.48
C LEU A 263 -0.28 -32.86 -3.24
N LEU A 264 -0.16 -31.83 -2.38
CA LEU A 264 -1.05 -31.65 -1.23
C LEU A 264 -2.51 -31.45 -1.64
N LEU A 265 -2.75 -30.74 -2.75
CA LEU A 265 -4.07 -30.46 -3.27
C LEU A 265 -4.82 -31.74 -3.70
N TYR A 266 -4.09 -32.73 -4.22
CA TYR A 266 -4.64 -33.99 -4.73
C TYR A 266 -4.45 -35.19 -3.81
N ILE A 267 -4.02 -34.99 -2.55
CA ILE A 267 -4.06 -36.08 -1.55
C ILE A 267 -5.50 -36.56 -1.42
N PRO A 268 -5.77 -37.89 -1.52
CA PRO A 268 -7.10 -38.44 -1.31
C PRO A 268 -7.68 -37.99 0.04
N ASP A 269 -8.86 -37.37 0.01
CA ASP A 269 -9.60 -36.96 1.21
C ASP A 269 -10.97 -37.64 1.22
N GLU A 270 -11.23 -38.43 2.26
CA GLU A 270 -12.51 -39.12 2.46
C GLU A 270 -13.63 -38.16 2.84
N ASN A 271 -13.29 -36.94 3.30
CA ASN A 271 -14.24 -35.91 3.73
C ASN A 271 -14.45 -34.80 2.69
N ALA A 272 -13.92 -34.95 1.47
CA ALA A 272 -14.05 -33.93 0.43
C ALA A 272 -15.52 -33.70 0.09
N GLN A 273 -16.05 -32.53 0.45
CA GLN A 273 -17.38 -32.13 0.02
C GLN A 273 -17.39 -31.87 -1.49
N PRO A 274 -18.52 -32.15 -2.17
CA PRO A 274 -18.70 -31.77 -3.58
C PRO A 274 -18.92 -30.25 -3.64
N ILE A 275 -17.81 -29.50 -3.50
CA ILE A 275 -17.81 -28.04 -3.62
C ILE A 275 -17.51 -27.69 -5.07
N ASP A 276 -18.30 -26.76 -5.60
CA ASP A 276 -18.22 -26.24 -6.94
C ASP A 276 -17.28 -25.02 -7.03
N GLU A 277 -16.72 -24.73 -8.20
CA GLU A 277 -15.80 -23.60 -8.43
C GLU A 277 -16.45 -22.21 -8.23
N SER A 278 -17.76 -22.17 -8.02
CA SER A 278 -18.52 -20.95 -7.70
C SER A 278 -18.02 -20.25 -6.44
N VAL A 279 -17.41 -20.96 -5.49
CA VAL A 279 -16.82 -20.34 -4.28
C VAL A 279 -15.70 -19.37 -4.65
N LEU A 280 -14.82 -19.76 -5.57
CA LEU A 280 -13.72 -18.90 -6.05
C LEU A 280 -14.26 -17.65 -6.75
N ALA A 281 -15.29 -17.82 -7.59
CA ALA A 281 -15.93 -16.71 -8.29
C ALA A 281 -16.64 -15.74 -7.31
N SER A 282 -17.35 -16.27 -6.32
CA SER A 282 -18.05 -15.46 -5.32
C SER A 282 -17.11 -14.62 -4.46
N GLU A 283 -15.99 -15.20 -4.02
CA GLU A 283 -14.96 -14.48 -3.28
C GLU A 283 -14.27 -13.42 -4.16
N TRP A 284 -14.01 -13.73 -5.43
CA TRP A 284 -13.42 -12.76 -6.36
C TRP A 284 -14.37 -11.57 -6.60
N THR A 285 -15.66 -11.83 -6.79
CA THR A 285 -16.71 -10.80 -6.93
C THR A 285 -16.86 -9.96 -5.66
N THR A 286 -16.70 -10.57 -4.48
CA THR A 286 -16.66 -9.82 -3.21
C THR A 286 -15.50 -8.83 -3.19
N ARG A 287 -14.29 -9.26 -3.58
CA ARG A 287 -13.12 -8.37 -3.69
C ARG A 287 -13.29 -7.30 -4.77
N GLU A 288 -13.94 -7.63 -5.89
CA GLU A 288 -14.29 -6.68 -6.95
C GLU A 288 -15.23 -5.59 -6.43
N SER A 289 -16.32 -5.95 -5.75
CA SER A 289 -17.28 -4.99 -5.20
C SER A 289 -16.62 -4.03 -4.20
N ALA A 290 -15.75 -4.54 -3.32
CA ALA A 290 -15.00 -3.72 -2.37
C ALA A 290 -14.03 -2.76 -3.08
N TYR A 291 -13.38 -3.22 -4.16
CA TYR A 291 -12.52 -2.38 -4.98
C TYR A 291 -13.29 -1.27 -5.72
N LEU A 292 -14.43 -1.60 -6.31
CA LEU A 292 -15.29 -0.62 -6.97
C LEU A 292 -15.82 0.44 -5.99
N LEU A 293 -16.15 0.04 -4.76
CA LEU A 293 -16.54 0.97 -3.70
C LEU A 293 -15.42 1.93 -3.34
N LEU A 294 -14.16 1.46 -3.25
CA LEU A 294 -13.01 2.34 -3.04
C LEU A 294 -12.84 3.35 -4.19
N LEU A 295 -13.01 2.92 -5.44
CA LEU A 295 -12.93 3.82 -6.60
C LEU A 295 -14.04 4.87 -6.58
N ARG A 296 -15.25 4.50 -6.18
CA ARG A 296 -16.38 5.43 -6.00
C ARG A 296 -16.07 6.47 -4.93
N GLN A 297 -15.59 6.05 -3.76
CA GLN A 297 -15.22 6.98 -2.67
C GLN A 297 -14.11 7.95 -3.10
N ILE A 298 -13.11 7.49 -3.86
CA ILE A 298 -12.06 8.35 -4.42
C ILE A 298 -12.67 9.40 -5.37
N ASN A 299 -13.64 9.01 -6.20
CA ASN A 299 -14.28 9.94 -7.13
C ASN A 299 -15.16 10.96 -6.40
N GLU A 300 -15.94 10.54 -5.42
CA GLU A 300 -16.74 11.43 -4.57
C GLU A 300 -15.85 12.48 -3.88
N LEU A 301 -14.73 12.05 -3.27
CA LEU A 301 -13.75 12.97 -2.67
C LEU A 301 -13.13 13.93 -3.69
N LYS A 302 -12.85 13.50 -4.92
CA LYS A 302 -12.34 14.40 -5.97
C LYS A 302 -13.35 15.49 -6.33
N ILE A 303 -14.63 15.15 -6.41
CA ILE A 303 -15.70 16.13 -6.67
C ILE A 303 -15.79 17.13 -5.52
N GLU A 304 -15.72 16.66 -4.28
CA GLU A 304 -15.70 17.51 -3.08
C GLU A 304 -14.47 18.42 -3.05
N GLN A 305 -13.28 17.91 -3.36
CA GLN A 305 -12.06 18.71 -3.50
C GLN A 305 -12.22 19.81 -4.55
N GLN A 306 -12.78 19.51 -5.72
CA GLN A 306 -13.03 20.53 -6.75
C GLN A 306 -14.01 21.60 -6.30
N LYS A 307 -15.04 21.22 -5.54
CA LYS A 307 -16.00 22.17 -4.95
C LYS A 307 -15.31 23.07 -3.92
N GLU A 308 -14.47 22.50 -3.06
CA GLU A 308 -13.73 23.26 -2.05
C GLU A 308 -12.68 24.19 -2.68
N GLU A 309 -12.00 23.75 -3.74
CA GLU A 309 -11.07 24.59 -4.51
C GLU A 309 -11.77 25.80 -5.13
N LYS A 310 -12.99 25.63 -5.66
CA LYS A 310 -13.84 26.74 -6.13
C LYS A 310 -14.24 27.68 -4.99
N ASN A 311 -14.61 27.13 -3.83
CA ASN A 311 -14.93 27.92 -2.64
C ASN A 311 -13.73 28.77 -2.18
N ILE A 312 -12.53 28.17 -2.09
CA ILE A 312 -11.29 28.88 -1.76
C ILE A 312 -10.99 29.99 -2.77
N ALA A 313 -11.17 29.73 -4.07
CA ALA A 313 -10.97 30.74 -5.11
C ALA A 313 -11.95 31.92 -4.95
N GLN A 314 -13.20 31.65 -4.59
CA GLN A 314 -14.19 32.68 -4.29
C GLN A 314 -13.82 33.48 -3.04
N LEU A 315 -13.44 32.82 -1.93
CA LEU A 315 -13.01 33.47 -0.70
C LEU A 315 -11.79 34.38 -0.93
N LYS A 316 -10.82 33.95 -1.74
CA LYS A 316 -9.67 34.78 -2.13
C LYS A 316 -10.10 36.04 -2.87
N LYS A 317 -11.07 35.93 -3.78
CA LYS A 317 -11.62 37.07 -4.53
C LYS A 317 -12.35 38.03 -3.58
N GLU A 318 -13.19 37.52 -2.70
CA GLU A 318 -13.90 38.32 -1.69
C GLU A 318 -12.94 39.02 -0.73
N ARG A 319 -11.88 38.32 -0.29
CA ARG A 319 -10.84 38.90 0.57
C ARG A 319 -10.11 40.04 -0.14
N ALA A 320 -9.70 39.85 -1.38
CA ALA A 320 -9.02 40.90 -2.15
C ALA A 320 -9.91 42.15 -2.34
N LEU A 321 -11.23 41.96 -2.53
CA LEU A 321 -12.18 43.07 -2.59
C LEU A 321 -12.31 43.78 -1.22
N ALA A 322 -12.35 43.03 -0.13
CA ALA A 322 -12.41 43.57 1.23
C ALA A 322 -11.13 44.34 1.60
N GLU A 323 -9.95 43.79 1.29
CA GLU A 323 -8.65 44.44 1.49
C GLU A 323 -8.57 45.76 0.68
N SER A 324 -8.98 45.75 -0.59
CA SER A 324 -9.05 46.97 -1.40
C SER A 324 -10.06 48.01 -0.86
N ALA A 325 -11.18 47.56 -0.28
CA ALA A 325 -12.14 48.45 0.35
C ALA A 325 -11.61 49.03 1.68
N GLU A 326 -10.89 48.22 2.46
CA GLU A 326 -10.18 48.64 3.67
C GLU A 326 -9.13 49.71 3.36
N GLU A 327 -8.30 49.50 2.35
CA GLU A 327 -7.29 50.48 1.90
C GLU A 327 -7.91 51.80 1.49
N ARG A 328 -9.00 51.75 0.70
CA ARG A 328 -9.75 52.96 0.30
C ARG A 328 -10.34 53.69 1.51
N ALA A 329 -10.95 52.97 2.44
CA ALA A 329 -11.52 53.56 3.66
C ALA A 329 -10.44 54.18 4.55
N ARG A 330 -9.27 53.53 4.69
CA ARG A 330 -8.11 54.07 5.41
C ARG A 330 -7.55 55.32 4.73
N ALA A 331 -7.44 55.33 3.40
CA ALA A 331 -6.98 56.50 2.66
C ALA A 331 -7.91 57.71 2.88
N ILE A 332 -9.23 57.49 2.83
CA ILE A 332 -10.22 58.53 3.14
C ILE A 332 -10.04 59.03 4.58
N TYR A 333 -9.92 58.13 5.56
CA TYR A 333 -9.67 58.50 6.95
C TYR A 333 -8.38 59.33 7.11
N HIS A 334 -7.28 58.92 6.46
CA HIS A 334 -6.01 59.66 6.51
C HIS A 334 -6.15 61.06 5.91
N ASN A 335 -6.79 61.19 4.75
CA ASN A 335 -7.02 62.49 4.11
C ASN A 335 -7.86 63.43 4.97
N LEU A 336 -8.94 62.92 5.59
CA LEU A 336 -9.77 63.70 6.52
C LEU A 336 -8.99 64.10 7.78
N ARG A 337 -8.13 63.20 8.29
CA ARG A 337 -7.31 63.46 9.48
C ARG A 337 -6.23 64.50 9.19
N GLU A 338 -5.63 64.48 8.00
CA GLU A 338 -4.73 65.52 7.53
C GLU A 338 -5.44 66.87 7.42
N ARG A 339 -6.68 66.90 6.91
CA ARG A 339 -7.50 68.11 6.87
C ARG A 339 -7.74 68.68 8.28
N LEU A 340 -8.08 67.83 9.25
CA LEU A 340 -8.21 68.24 10.65
C LEU A 340 -6.89 68.78 11.23
N ILE A 341 -5.76 68.13 10.93
CA ILE A 341 -4.43 68.60 11.35
C ILE A 341 -4.09 69.96 10.74
N VAL A 342 -4.43 70.20 9.48
CA VAL A 342 -4.24 71.50 8.81
C VAL A 342 -5.08 72.57 9.50
N LEU A 343 -6.36 72.28 9.80
CA LEU A 343 -7.22 73.20 10.56
C LEU A 343 -6.62 73.52 11.93
N LEU A 344 -6.19 72.51 12.69
CA LEU A 344 -5.54 72.70 13.99
C LEU A 344 -4.22 73.48 13.92
N LYS A 345 -3.55 73.48 12.76
CA LYS A 345 -2.33 74.29 12.54
C LYS A 345 -2.67 75.77 12.36
N THR A 346 -3.73 76.06 11.62
CA THR A 346 -4.11 77.41 11.16
C THR A 346 -5.11 78.12 12.07
N ASP A 347 -5.91 77.38 12.83
CA ASP A 347 -6.93 77.97 13.69
C ASP A 347 -6.35 78.45 15.03
N ASP A 348 -6.46 79.75 15.27
CA ASP A 348 -6.07 80.40 16.52
C ASP A 348 -7.10 80.18 17.64
N ALA A 349 -8.35 79.83 17.30
CA ALA A 349 -9.44 79.57 18.22
C ALA A 349 -9.61 78.09 18.61
N ARG A 350 -8.62 77.25 18.29
CA ARG A 350 -8.67 75.80 18.57
C ARG A 350 -8.82 75.48 20.07
N PRO A 351 -9.46 74.35 20.44
CA PRO A 351 -9.63 73.95 21.83
C PRO A 351 -8.29 73.77 22.55
N TYR A 352 -8.27 74.11 23.84
CA TYR A 352 -7.12 73.85 24.70
C TYR A 352 -7.16 72.41 25.23
N LEU A 353 -6.15 71.62 24.86
CA LEU A 353 -6.05 70.18 25.13
C LEU A 353 -5.04 69.87 26.26
N GLY A 354 -4.86 70.79 27.20
CA GLY A 354 -3.96 70.60 28.34
C GLY A 354 -2.50 70.44 27.92
N ASP A 355 -1.86 69.36 28.38
CA ASP A 355 -0.43 69.09 28.19
C ASP A 355 -0.03 68.98 26.71
N VAL A 356 -0.92 68.50 25.84
CA VAL A 356 -0.62 68.38 24.40
C VAL A 356 -0.55 69.76 23.75
N SER A 357 -1.41 70.70 24.14
CA SER A 357 -1.35 72.09 23.68
C SER A 357 -0.10 72.81 24.21
N ILE A 358 0.27 72.61 25.48
CA ILE A 358 1.50 73.19 26.07
C ILE A 358 2.76 72.64 25.39
N THR A 359 2.81 71.34 25.12
CA THR A 359 3.96 70.74 24.43
C THR A 359 4.04 71.21 22.99
N ASN A 360 2.91 71.40 22.29
CA ASN A 360 2.87 71.97 20.96
C ASN A 360 3.40 73.42 20.92
N THR A 361 2.96 74.29 21.84
CA THR A 361 3.43 75.69 21.90
C THR A 361 4.94 75.76 22.20
N ARG A 362 5.43 74.96 23.16
CA ARG A 362 6.88 74.85 23.43
C ARG A 362 7.68 74.36 22.23
N LEU A 363 7.14 73.41 21.45
CA LEU A 363 7.78 72.93 20.22
C LEU A 363 7.78 74.01 19.13
N ARG A 364 6.68 74.77 18.96
CA ARG A 364 6.60 75.92 18.04
C ARG A 364 7.62 77.01 18.40
N GLU A 365 7.76 77.35 19.68
CA GLU A 365 8.76 78.33 20.16
C GLU A 365 10.20 77.85 19.96
N LYS A 366 10.48 76.56 20.18
CA LYS A 366 11.81 76.00 19.90
C LYS A 366 12.12 76.03 18.42
N LEU A 367 11.14 75.69 17.57
CA LEU A 367 11.27 75.76 16.12
C LEU A 367 11.54 77.20 15.67
N SER A 368 10.80 78.19 16.18
CA SER A 368 11.01 79.60 15.82
C SER A 368 12.39 80.13 16.23
N ARG A 369 12.92 79.70 17.39
CA ARG A 369 14.29 80.02 17.81
C ARG A 369 15.33 79.35 16.92
N VAL A 370 15.12 78.11 16.51
CA VAL A 370 16.03 77.40 15.59
C VAL A 370 15.99 78.01 14.18
N THR A 371 14.82 78.39 13.66
CA THR A 371 14.71 79.08 12.36
C THR A 371 15.36 80.45 12.39
N ALA A 372 15.16 81.24 13.45
CA ALA A 372 15.84 82.53 13.63
C ALA A 372 17.37 82.38 13.68
N LYS A 373 17.90 81.30 14.29
CA LYS A 373 19.34 80.99 14.28
C LYS A 373 19.85 80.61 12.90
N ILE A 374 19.08 79.84 12.12
CA ILE A 374 19.43 79.52 10.71
C ILE A 374 19.47 80.80 9.87
N GLU A 375 18.49 81.70 10.03
CA GLU A 375 18.43 82.98 9.31
C GLU A 375 19.57 83.93 9.71
N ALA A 376 19.86 84.05 11.01
CA ALA A 376 20.99 84.83 11.53
C ALA A 376 22.36 84.28 11.09
N ASN A 377 22.45 83.00 10.74
CA ASN A 377 23.67 82.41 10.16
C ASN A 377 23.82 82.67 8.66
N LYS A 378 22.72 82.93 7.92
CA LYS A 378 22.77 83.28 6.49
C LYS A 378 23.40 84.67 6.23
N SER A 379 23.39 85.56 7.21
CA SER A 379 23.92 86.94 7.11
C SER A 379 25.40 87.07 7.48
N LYS A 380 26.12 85.98 7.79
CA LYS A 380 27.55 86.00 8.18
C LYS A 380 28.46 85.97 6.96
N THR A 381 29.22 87.04 6.70
CA THR A 381 30.20 87.13 5.60
C THR A 381 31.66 86.93 6.09
N GLY A 382 32.45 86.12 5.35
CA GLY A 382 33.88 85.83 5.59
C GLY A 382 34.23 84.33 5.58
N VAL A 383 35.33 83.92 4.93
CA VAL A 383 35.65 82.50 4.60
C VAL A 383 35.64 81.55 5.81
N LEU A 384 36.27 81.93 6.94
CA LEU A 384 36.26 81.13 8.18
C LEU A 384 34.91 81.14 8.91
N LYS A 385 34.12 82.20 8.74
CA LYS A 385 32.77 82.30 9.30
C LYS A 385 31.76 81.52 8.47
N VAL A 386 32.00 81.37 7.17
CA VAL A 386 31.16 80.61 6.22
C VAL A 386 31.27 79.10 6.44
N THR A 387 32.47 78.55 6.70
CA THR A 387 32.62 77.11 7.01
C THR A 387 32.02 76.72 8.36
N GLY A 388 32.20 77.55 9.40
CA GLY A 388 31.53 77.38 10.69
C GLY A 388 30.00 77.60 10.64
N ALA A 389 29.53 78.53 9.79
CA ALA A 389 28.11 78.71 9.51
C ALA A 389 27.51 77.52 8.75
N TRP A 390 28.27 76.86 7.87
CA TRP A 390 27.80 75.67 7.14
C TRP A 390 27.60 74.46 8.06
N LEU A 391 28.58 74.13 8.92
CA LEU A 391 28.46 73.03 9.90
C LEU A 391 27.34 73.30 10.92
N SER A 392 27.25 74.53 11.42
CA SER A 392 26.17 74.89 12.35
C SER A 392 24.81 74.93 11.66
N ASN A 393 24.70 75.37 10.40
CA ASN A 393 23.45 75.29 9.65
C ASN A 393 23.06 73.84 9.34
N ALA A 394 23.99 72.94 9.03
CA ALA A 394 23.69 71.52 8.87
C ALA A 394 23.12 70.94 10.18
N TYR A 395 23.72 71.26 11.33
CA TYR A 395 23.19 70.89 12.64
C TYR A 395 21.78 71.46 12.89
N TRP A 396 21.59 72.78 12.72
CA TRP A 396 20.29 73.42 12.92
C TRP A 396 19.22 72.93 11.92
N GLN A 397 19.60 72.54 10.70
CA GLN A 397 18.69 71.92 9.74
C GLN A 397 18.28 70.52 10.17
N THR A 398 19.21 69.71 10.69
CA THR A 398 18.84 68.41 11.29
C THR A 398 17.93 68.59 12.50
N GLU A 399 18.24 69.56 13.38
CA GLU A 399 17.41 69.87 14.55
C GLU A 399 16.02 70.38 14.14
N LYS A 400 15.95 71.26 13.14
CA LYS A 400 14.68 71.72 12.54
C LYS A 400 13.86 70.53 12.04
N ASN A 401 14.43 69.62 11.26
CA ASN A 401 13.73 68.45 10.76
C ASN A 401 13.25 67.54 11.91
N THR A 402 14.02 67.39 12.98
CA THR A 402 13.58 66.61 14.16
C THR A 402 12.45 67.30 14.93
N LEU A 403 12.48 68.64 15.02
CA LEU A 403 11.43 69.43 15.66
C LEU A 403 10.15 69.43 14.82
N GLU A 404 10.25 69.52 13.50
CA GLU A 404 9.11 69.41 12.57
C GLU A 404 8.43 68.04 12.70
N LYS A 405 9.20 66.95 12.77
CA LYS A 405 8.66 65.61 13.03
C LYS A 405 7.94 65.53 14.39
N LYS A 406 8.56 66.03 15.46
CA LYS A 406 7.93 66.05 16.81
C LYS A 406 6.67 66.92 16.85
N LEU A 407 6.67 68.04 16.12
CA LEU A 407 5.53 68.93 16.01
C LEU A 407 4.38 68.27 15.23
N GLN A 408 4.68 67.55 14.15
CA GLN A 408 3.71 66.76 13.41
C GLN A 408 3.07 65.68 14.29
N THR A 409 3.86 64.90 15.05
CA THR A 409 3.35 63.93 16.03
C THR A 409 2.50 64.60 17.12
N SER A 410 2.84 65.83 17.51
CA SER A 410 2.02 66.60 18.45
C SER A 410 0.67 66.99 17.85
N TYR A 411 0.59 67.40 16.58
CA TYR A 411 -0.71 67.65 15.92
C TYR A 411 -1.55 66.40 15.74
N GLU A 412 -0.92 65.26 15.44
CA GLU A 412 -1.62 63.98 15.35
C GLU A 412 -2.29 63.63 16.69
N LYS A 413 -1.58 63.80 17.81
CA LYS A 413 -2.15 63.62 19.15
C LYS A 413 -3.27 64.62 19.45
N MET A 414 -3.12 65.87 19.05
CA MET A 414 -4.17 66.88 19.20
C MET A 414 -5.42 66.53 18.37
N ALA A 415 -5.25 66.03 17.14
CA ALA A 415 -6.35 65.58 16.31
C ALA A 415 -7.12 64.43 16.97
N ASP A 416 -6.40 63.46 17.55
CA ASP A 416 -7.02 62.34 18.27
C ASP A 416 -7.78 62.82 19.52
N GLU A 417 -7.21 63.74 20.30
CA GLU A 417 -7.87 64.31 21.50
C GLU A 417 -9.07 65.20 21.17
N VAL A 418 -9.03 65.95 20.05
CA VAL A 418 -10.15 66.77 19.58
C VAL A 418 -11.32 65.89 19.17
N MET A 419 -11.06 64.80 18.45
CA MET A 419 -12.09 63.83 18.08
C MET A 419 -12.75 63.19 19.30
N GLU A 420 -12.02 62.99 20.41
CA GLU A 420 -12.53 62.35 21.62
C GLU A 420 -13.26 63.33 22.57
N LYS A 421 -12.68 64.51 22.82
CA LYS A 421 -13.14 65.44 23.87
C LYS A 421 -13.97 66.61 23.35
N TYR A 422 -13.84 66.97 22.07
CA TYR A 422 -14.45 68.16 21.48
C TYR A 422 -15.14 67.86 20.15
N PRO A 423 -16.17 66.99 20.13
CA PRO A 423 -16.85 66.58 18.90
C PRO A 423 -17.58 67.73 18.18
N TYR A 424 -17.83 68.86 18.86
CA TYR A 424 -18.52 70.03 18.32
C TYR A 424 -17.59 71.09 17.70
N TYR A 425 -16.27 70.92 17.78
CA TYR A 425 -15.32 71.93 17.27
C TYR A 425 -15.42 72.10 15.75
N GLU A 426 -15.49 70.99 15.02
CA GLU A 426 -15.77 70.91 13.58
C GLU A 426 -16.67 69.69 13.36
N ALA A 427 -17.94 69.83 13.73
CA ALA A 427 -18.86 68.70 13.89
C ALA A 427 -19.00 67.84 12.63
N ASP A 428 -19.04 68.46 11.45
CA ASP A 428 -19.16 67.74 10.17
C ASP A 428 -17.89 66.92 9.87
N LEU A 429 -16.70 67.51 10.02
CA LEU A 429 -15.43 66.84 9.77
C LEU A 429 -15.16 65.71 10.77
N ILE A 430 -15.50 65.93 12.05
CA ILE A 430 -15.37 64.91 13.09
C ILE A 430 -16.39 63.77 12.87
N GLY A 431 -17.61 64.10 12.43
CA GLY A 431 -18.62 63.13 12.00
C GLY A 431 -18.15 62.27 10.82
N GLU A 432 -17.58 62.89 9.78
CA GLU A 432 -17.01 62.16 8.64
C GLU A 432 -15.82 61.28 9.05
N LEU A 433 -14.95 61.77 9.94
CA LEU A 433 -13.80 61.01 10.47
C LEU A 433 -14.22 59.78 11.27
N THR A 434 -15.22 59.92 12.13
CA THR A 434 -15.75 58.80 12.92
C THR A 434 -16.42 57.78 12.01
N ALA A 435 -17.21 58.20 11.02
CA ALA A 435 -17.83 57.31 10.04
C ALA A 435 -16.79 56.59 9.14
N ALA A 436 -15.74 57.30 8.71
CA ALA A 436 -14.64 56.70 7.94
C ALA A 436 -13.86 55.67 8.78
N ARG A 437 -13.61 55.98 10.06
CA ARG A 437 -12.95 55.05 11.00
C ARG A 437 -13.78 53.80 11.25
N THR A 438 -15.10 53.92 11.47
CA THR A 438 -15.98 52.76 11.64
C THR A 438 -16.04 51.91 10.38
N THR A 439 -16.06 52.55 9.20
CA THR A 439 -16.06 51.84 7.91
C THR A 439 -14.76 51.06 7.70
N ALA A 440 -13.61 51.69 7.97
CA ALA A 440 -12.30 51.04 7.89
C ALA A 440 -12.18 49.84 8.85
N ASN A 441 -12.64 50.00 10.10
CA ASN A 441 -12.66 48.91 11.08
C ASN A 441 -13.59 47.77 10.64
N GLY A 442 -14.74 48.09 10.04
CA GLY A 442 -15.67 47.10 9.49
C GLY A 442 -15.03 46.25 8.39
N TRP A 443 -14.34 46.89 7.44
CA TRP A 443 -13.61 46.17 6.38
C TRP A 443 -12.44 45.36 6.91
N GLN A 444 -11.70 45.87 7.91
CA GLN A 444 -10.63 45.12 8.56
C GLN A 444 -11.14 43.84 9.24
N PHE A 445 -12.29 43.94 9.92
CA PHE A 445 -12.95 42.77 10.52
C PHE A 445 -13.38 41.77 9.44
N GLU A 446 -13.98 42.25 8.35
CA GLU A 446 -14.42 41.40 7.24
C GLU A 446 -13.24 40.69 6.57
N SER A 447 -12.15 41.39 6.28
CA SER A 447 -10.91 40.82 5.75
C SER A 447 -10.35 39.73 6.67
N SER A 448 -10.30 39.99 7.98
CA SER A 448 -9.84 39.03 8.99
C SER A 448 -10.75 37.79 9.06
N ARG A 449 -12.07 37.98 8.95
CA ARG A 449 -13.06 36.90 8.93
C ARG A 449 -12.91 36.03 7.70
N LEU A 450 -12.75 36.64 6.52
CA LEU A 450 -12.54 35.92 5.25
C LEU A 450 -11.23 35.16 5.24
N ARG A 451 -10.16 35.73 5.79
CA ARG A 451 -8.88 35.05 5.96
C ARG A 451 -9.01 33.79 6.82
N LYS A 452 -9.72 33.86 7.95
CA LYS A 452 -9.96 32.70 8.81
C LYS A 452 -10.74 31.60 8.07
N LYS A 453 -11.78 31.96 7.32
CA LYS A 453 -12.55 31.02 6.48
C LYS A 453 -11.69 30.37 5.39
N GLU A 454 -10.80 31.14 4.76
CA GLU A 454 -9.86 30.60 3.76
C GLU A 454 -8.89 29.60 4.40
N GLU A 455 -8.34 29.90 5.58
CA GLU A 455 -7.44 29.00 6.31
C GLU A 455 -8.15 27.70 6.72
N GLU A 456 -9.40 27.77 7.18
CA GLU A 456 -10.24 26.61 7.49
C GLU A 456 -10.54 25.76 6.24
N ALA A 457 -10.90 26.39 5.13
CA ALA A 457 -11.15 25.72 3.85
C ALA A 457 -9.88 25.05 3.28
N LEU A 458 -8.73 25.72 3.36
CA LEU A 458 -7.43 25.15 2.97
C LEU A 458 -7.05 23.93 3.82
N LYS A 459 -7.33 23.99 5.13
CA LYS A 459 -7.12 22.86 6.03
C LYS A 459 -8.02 21.69 5.64
N SER A 460 -9.32 21.93 5.43
CA SER A 460 -10.26 20.90 4.96
C SER A 460 -9.82 20.27 3.63
N LEU A 461 -9.35 21.07 2.68
CA LEU A 461 -8.82 20.58 1.41
C LEU A 461 -7.60 19.69 1.59
N SER A 462 -6.70 20.04 2.51
CA SER A 462 -5.51 19.24 2.82
C SER A 462 -5.88 17.89 3.46
N GLU A 463 -6.89 17.87 4.33
CA GLU A 463 -7.42 16.66 4.96
C GLU A 463 -8.04 15.73 3.91
N MET A 464 -8.90 16.25 3.04
CA MET A 464 -9.50 15.51 1.92
C MET A 464 -8.44 14.91 0.97
N LYS A 465 -7.37 15.66 0.66
CA LYS A 465 -6.26 15.15 -0.18
C LYS A 465 -5.49 14.01 0.52
N SER A 466 -5.34 14.09 1.84
CA SER A 466 -4.70 13.03 2.62
C SER A 466 -5.57 11.76 2.68
N GLU A 467 -6.90 11.91 2.76
CA GLU A 467 -7.85 10.80 2.75
C GLU A 467 -7.92 10.12 1.38
N GLU A 468 -7.93 10.91 0.30
CA GLU A 468 -7.83 10.38 -1.06
C GLU A 468 -6.58 9.52 -1.25
N LEU A 469 -5.43 9.98 -0.75
CA LEU A 469 -4.17 9.24 -0.84
C LEU A 469 -4.26 7.90 -0.11
N LYS A 470 -4.82 7.87 1.11
CA LYS A 470 -5.05 6.62 1.86
C LYS A 470 -5.98 5.66 1.11
N LEU A 471 -7.03 6.16 0.47
CA LEU A 471 -7.94 5.32 -0.32
C LEU A 471 -7.26 4.78 -1.58
N ARG A 472 -6.43 5.59 -2.26
CA ARG A 472 -5.63 5.15 -3.41
C ARG A 472 -4.63 4.06 -3.03
N GLU A 473 -3.99 4.19 -1.86
CA GLU A 473 -3.10 3.14 -1.32
C GLU A 473 -3.86 1.83 -1.06
N LYS A 474 -5.03 1.90 -0.40
CA LYS A 474 -5.90 0.74 -0.19
C LYS A 474 -6.34 0.10 -1.52
N ALA A 475 -6.71 0.91 -2.50
CA ALA A 475 -7.08 0.44 -3.83
C ALA A 475 -5.90 -0.24 -4.52
N ALA A 476 -4.69 0.34 -4.45
CA ALA A 476 -3.48 -0.24 -5.02
C ALA A 476 -3.09 -1.56 -4.33
N GLU A 477 -3.23 -1.65 -3.00
CA GLU A 477 -3.00 -2.88 -2.23
C GLU A 477 -4.00 -3.98 -2.63
N SER A 478 -5.29 -3.66 -2.70
CA SER A 478 -6.34 -4.59 -3.13
C SER A 478 -6.07 -5.12 -4.54
N ALA A 479 -5.70 -4.23 -5.46
CA ALA A 479 -5.41 -4.59 -6.84
C ALA A 479 -4.07 -5.34 -7.03
N SER A 480 -3.15 -5.23 -6.07
CA SER A 480 -1.91 -6.04 -6.02
C SER A 480 -2.20 -7.46 -5.53
N LYS A 481 -3.06 -7.59 -4.51
CA LYS A 481 -3.46 -8.88 -3.93
C LYS A 481 -4.29 -9.70 -4.91
N THR A 482 -5.19 -9.08 -5.65
CA THR A 482 -6.14 -9.75 -6.55
C THR A 482 -5.90 -9.37 -8.01
N PRO A 483 -5.19 -10.22 -8.78
CA PRO A 483 -4.99 -10.01 -10.21
C PRO A 483 -6.33 -9.90 -10.96
N GLY A 484 -6.36 -9.06 -11.99
CA GLY A 484 -7.55 -8.79 -12.80
C GLY A 484 -8.29 -7.52 -12.36
N LEU A 485 -8.18 -7.11 -11.08
CA LEU A 485 -8.86 -5.89 -10.60
C LEU A 485 -8.39 -4.60 -11.29
N LYS A 486 -7.08 -4.47 -11.58
CA LYS A 486 -6.55 -3.30 -12.30
C LYS A 486 -7.08 -3.15 -13.73
N GLN A 487 -7.54 -4.24 -14.34
CA GLN A 487 -8.09 -4.26 -15.70
C GLN A 487 -9.56 -3.83 -15.72
N LEU A 488 -10.20 -3.67 -14.55
CA LEU A 488 -11.49 -3.02 -14.44
C LEU A 488 -11.22 -1.53 -14.67
N ASP A 489 -11.39 -1.10 -15.92
CA ASP A 489 -11.15 0.28 -16.34
C ASP A 489 -11.81 1.24 -15.35
N ALA A 490 -10.98 2.09 -14.74
CA ALA A 490 -11.48 3.25 -14.01
C ALA A 490 -12.42 4.06 -14.91
N GLU A 491 -12.18 4.08 -16.23
CA GLU A 491 -12.97 4.80 -17.24
C GLU A 491 -14.38 4.25 -17.50
N LYS A 492 -14.64 2.95 -17.31
CA LYS A 492 -16.01 2.40 -17.46
C LYS A 492 -16.89 2.67 -16.24
N VAL A 493 -16.29 2.68 -15.04
CA VAL A 493 -16.99 3.13 -13.81
C VAL A 493 -17.20 4.65 -13.82
N LEU A 494 -16.41 5.40 -14.59
CA LEU A 494 -16.52 6.86 -14.75
C LEU A 494 -17.70 7.29 -15.65
N ALA A 495 -18.28 6.40 -16.46
CA ALA A 495 -19.34 6.76 -17.42
C ALA A 495 -20.76 6.66 -16.85
N GLU A 496 -20.99 5.80 -15.85
CA GLU A 496 -22.30 5.64 -15.23
C GLU A 496 -22.39 6.52 -13.97
N SER A 497 -23.03 7.67 -14.16
CA SER A 497 -23.63 8.50 -13.10
C SER A 497 -24.37 7.65 -12.06
N PRO A 498 -24.56 8.16 -10.83
CA PRO A 498 -24.97 7.35 -9.68
C PRO A 498 -26.30 6.65 -9.98
N ILE A 499 -26.25 5.32 -10.06
CA ILE A 499 -27.47 4.52 -10.05
C ILE A 499 -28.00 4.57 -8.61
N ALA A 500 -29.26 5.00 -8.52
CA ALA A 500 -30.05 5.21 -7.31
C ALA A 500 -30.28 3.94 -6.50
#